data_AF-A0A3B8WWS0-F1
#
_entry.id   AF-A0A3B8WWS0-F1
#
_cell.length_a   1.000
_cell.length_b   1.000
_cell.length_c   1.000
_cell.angle_alpha   90.00
_cell.angle_beta   90.00
_cell.angle_gamma   90.00
#
_symmetry.space_group_name_H-M   'P 1'
#
loop_
_entity.id
_entity.type
_entity.pdbx_description
1 polymer ?
#
loop_
_entity_poly.entity_id
_entity_poly.type
_entity_poly.pdbx_seq_one_letter_code
_entity_poly.pdbx_strand_id
1 'polypeptide(L)' 'IWVMIYPMMVNVDFASIRDVGKKPKGLCITLVVNWLVKPFTMAALGVLFFEHLFAGMVEPETAREYIAG' A
#
# COMPACT_ATOMS: atom_id res chain seq x y z
N ILE A 1 -9.71 -14.73 2.10
CA ILE A 1 -8.95 -13.71 2.88
C ILE A 1 -8.89 -14.06 4.37
N TRP A 2 -10.02 -14.27 5.06
CA TRP A 2 -10.06 -14.54 6.50
C TRP A 2 -9.19 -15.71 7.01
N VAL A 3 -9.16 -16.83 6.28
CA VAL A 3 -8.34 -18.00 6.63
C VAL A 3 -6.82 -17.69 6.66
N MET A 4 -6.38 -16.68 5.91
CA MET A 4 -4.98 -16.24 5.89
C MET A 4 -4.67 -15.22 7.01
N ILE A 5 -5.63 -14.34 7.33
CA ILE A 5 -5.44 -13.27 8.32
C ILE A 5 -5.52 -13.83 9.75
N TYR A 6 -6.47 -14.73 10.02
CA TYR A 6 -6.71 -15.28 11.36
C TYR A 6 -5.46 -15.90 12.01
N PRO A 7 -4.72 -16.82 11.37
CA PRO A 7 -3.52 -17.39 11.97
C PRO A 7 -2.42 -16.36 12.23
N MET A 8 -2.26 -15.32 11.40
CA MET A 8 -1.28 -14.26 11.68
C MET A 8 -1.64 -13.45 12.94
N MET A 9 -2.93 -13.14 13.14
CA MET A 9 -3.38 -12.39 14.32
C MET A 9 -3.22 -13.17 15.62
N VAL A 10 -3.52 -14.49 15.61
CA VAL A 10 -3.38 -15.35 16.79
C VAL A 10 -1.93 -15.51 17.23
N ASN A 11 -0.97 -15.38 16.29
CA ASN A 11 0.46 -15.44 16.59
C ASN A 11 1.03 -14.13 17.18
N VAL A 12 0.24 -13.06 17.29
CA VAL A 12 0.73 -11.78 17.83
C VAL A 12 0.83 -11.86 19.36
N ASP A 13 2.06 -11.69 19.88
CA ASP A 13 2.31 -11.58 21.30
C ASP A 13 2.02 -10.14 21.80
N PHE A 14 1.05 -9.97 22.68
CA PHE A 14 0.69 -8.68 23.26
C PHE A 14 1.79 -8.07 24.14
N ALA A 15 2.68 -8.87 24.73
CA ALA A 15 3.80 -8.35 25.52
C ALA A 15 4.81 -7.59 24.63
N SER A 16 4.93 -7.99 23.36
CA SER A 16 5.80 -7.35 22.37
C SER A 16 5.35 -5.93 22.01
N ILE A 17 4.06 -5.60 22.17
CA ILE A 17 3.50 -4.27 21.87
C ILE A 17 4.13 -3.19 22.75
N ARG A 18 4.38 -3.49 24.03
CA ARG A 18 5.05 -2.56 24.96
C ARG A 18 6.48 -2.22 24.52
N ASP A 19 7.13 -3.16 23.85
CA ASP A 19 8.52 -3.04 23.42
C ASP A 19 8.68 -2.41 22.02
N VAL A 20 7.59 -2.17 21.30
CA VAL A 20 7.59 -1.54 19.97
C VAL A 20 8.28 -0.17 20.00
N GLY A 21 8.12 0.58 21.09
CA GLY A 21 8.77 1.88 21.31
C GLY A 21 10.30 1.80 21.47
N LYS A 22 10.89 0.63 21.72
CA LYS A 22 12.35 0.46 21.87
C LYS A 22 13.09 0.53 20.52
N LYS A 23 12.41 0.28 19.40
CA LYS A 23 12.99 0.32 18.04
C LYS A 23 12.12 1.15 17.08
N PRO A 24 11.95 2.46 17.33
CA PRO A 24 10.99 3.28 16.60
C PRO A 24 11.40 3.52 15.14
N LYS A 25 12.71 3.53 14.84
CA LYS A 25 13.22 3.80 13.48
C LYS A 25 12.74 2.77 12.45
N GLY A 26 12.84 1.48 12.78
CA GLY A 26 12.42 0.41 11.86
C GLY A 26 10.91 0.44 11.60
N LEU A 27 10.12 0.66 12.66
CA LEU A 27 8.67 0.82 12.53
C LEU A 27 8.30 2.04 11.69
N CYS A 28 8.92 3.19 11.96
CA CYS A 28 8.66 4.43 11.23
C CYS A 28 8.98 4.29 9.75
N ILE A 29 10.14 3.73 9.39
CA ILE A 29 10.49 3.45 7.99
C ILE A 29 9.46 2.52 7.36
N THR A 30 9.09 1.44 8.05
CA THR A 30 8.12 0.46 7.53
C THR A 30 6.76 1.11 7.28
N LEU A 31 6.28 1.95 8.21
CA LEU A 31 5.02 2.67 8.08
C LEU A 31 5.07 3.68 6.94
N VAL A 32 6.11 4.53 6.89
CA VAL A 32 6.29 5.52 5.82
C VAL A 32 6.35 4.85 4.46
N VAL A 33 7.11 3.76 4.31
CA VAL A 33 7.22 3.06 3.03
C VAL A 33 5.90 2.41 2.65
N ASN A 34 5.23 1.69 3.56
CA ASN A 34 3.98 0.99 3.23
C ASN A 34 2.79 1.91 3.02
N TRP A 35 2.70 3.02 3.77
CA TRP A 35 1.53 3.88 3.79
C TRP A 35 1.70 5.18 3.02
N LEU A 36 2.93 5.65 2.78
CA LEU A 36 3.18 6.86 1.99
C LEU A 36 3.88 6.53 0.68
N VAL A 37 4.98 5.78 0.68
CA VAL A 37 5.70 5.55 -0.60
C VAL A 37 4.89 4.66 -1.52
N LYS A 38 4.41 3.51 -1.01
CA LYS A 38 3.73 2.50 -1.81
C LYS A 38 2.45 2.99 -2.51
N PRO A 39 1.45 3.61 -1.83
CA PRO A 39 0.23 4.03 -2.50
C PRO A 39 0.47 5.15 -3.52
N PHE A 40 1.35 6.10 -3.21
CA PHE A 40 1.64 7.20 -4.12
C PHE A 40 2.46 6.74 -5.33
N THR A 41 3.37 5.78 -5.14
CA THR A 41 4.08 5.16 -6.27
C THR A 41 3.10 4.40 -7.16
N MET A 42 2.15 3.65 -6.59
CA MET A 42 1.12 2.96 -7.37
C MET A 42 0.23 3.94 -8.14
N ALA A 43 -0.21 5.04 -7.52
CA ALA A 43 -0.99 6.08 -8.19
C ALA A 43 -0.20 6.76 -9.31
N ALA A 44 1.07 7.12 -9.05
CA ALA A 44 1.94 7.74 -10.04
C ALA A 44 2.19 6.82 -11.24
N LEU A 45 2.40 5.52 -10.99
CA LEU A 45 2.51 4.53 -12.05
C LEU A 45 1.18 4.40 -12.80
N GLY A 46 0.03 4.38 -12.11
CA GLY A 46 -1.29 4.41 -12.74
C GLY A 46 -1.45 5.57 -13.72
N VAL A 47 -1.15 6.79 -13.29
CA VAL A 47 -1.19 8.00 -14.14
C VAL A 47 -0.21 7.90 -15.32
N LEU A 48 1.02 7.47 -15.08
CA LEU A 48 2.03 7.33 -16.14
C LEU A 48 1.56 6.34 -17.22
N PHE A 49 1.05 5.19 -16.82
CA PHE A 49 0.66 4.15 -17.78
C PHE A 49 -0.68 4.47 -18.45
N PHE A 50 -1.73 4.79 -17.68
CA PHE A 50 -3.06 4.99 -18.25
C PHE A 50 -3.24 6.34 -18.96
N GLU A 51 -2.62 7.42 -18.48
CA GLU A 51 -2.79 8.75 -19.08
C GLU A 51 -1.69 9.17 -20.06
N HIS A 52 -0.52 8.50 -20.06
CA HIS A 52 0.57 8.87 -20.97
C HIS A 52 0.94 7.74 -21.94
N LEU A 53 1.25 6.54 -21.45
CA LEU A 53 1.72 5.44 -22.30
C LEU A 53 0.57 4.77 -23.09
N PHE A 54 -0.61 4.64 -22.48
CA PHE A 54 -1.79 3.99 -23.05
C PHE A 54 -2.93 4.96 -23.38
N ALA A 55 -2.67 6.27 -23.39
CA ALA A 55 -3.68 7.30 -23.66
C ALA A 55 -4.41 7.13 -25.00
N GLY A 56 -3.75 6.54 -26.00
CA GLY A 56 -4.35 6.23 -27.30
C GLY A 56 -5.09 4.89 -27.37
N MET A 57 -4.99 4.06 -26.33
CA MET A 57 -5.59 2.72 -26.27
C MET A 57 -6.71 2.62 -25.23
N VAL A 58 -6.77 3.55 -24.27
CA VAL A 58 -7.72 3.55 -23.15
C VAL A 58 -8.52 4.84 -23.17
N GLU A 59 -9.84 4.72 -23.01
CA GLU A 59 -10.74 5.86 -22.97
C GLU A 59 -10.48 6.69 -21.68
N PRO A 60 -10.42 8.04 -21.75
CA PRO A 60 -9.99 8.87 -20.62
C PRO A 60 -10.82 8.70 -19.34
N GLU A 61 -12.11 8.37 -19.50
CA GLU A 61 -13.03 8.12 -18.40
C GLU A 61 -12.66 6.82 -17.65
N THR A 62 -12.43 5.73 -18.39
CA THR A 62 -12.04 4.44 -17.83
C THR A 62 -10.64 4.48 -17.20
N ALA A 63 -9.71 5.23 -17.81
CA ALA A 63 -8.37 5.45 -17.24
C ALA A 63 -8.44 6.07 -15.83
N ARG A 64 -9.35 7.03 -15.62
CA ARG A 64 -9.55 7.67 -14.32
C ARG A 64 -10.16 6.74 -13.28
N GLU A 65 -11.12 5.91 -13.69
CA GLU A 65 -11.71 4.88 -12.82
C GLU A 65 -10.65 3.88 -12.33
N TYR A 66 -9.75 3.42 -13.21
CA TYR A 66 -8.67 2.50 -12.84
C TYR A 66 -7.63 3.10 -11.88
N ILE A 67 -7.41 4.43 -11.91
CA ILE A 67 -6.49 5.11 -10.99
C ILE A 67 -7.17 5.40 -9.64
N ALA A 68 -8.48 5.71 -9.65
CA ALA A 68 -9.26 6.02 -8.45
C ALA A 68 -9.60 4.77 -7.62
N GLY A 69 -9.68 3.60 -8.26
CA GLY A 69 -9.94 2.31 -7.62
C GLY A 69 -11.42 1.92 -7.61
#